data_AF-A0A0G4MFE1-F1
#
_entry.id   AF-A0A0G4MFE1-F1
#
_cell.length_a   1.000
_cell.length_b   1.000
_cell.length_c   1.000
_cell.angle_alpha   90.00
_cell.angle_beta   90.00
_cell.angle_gamma   90.00
#
_symmetry.space_group_name_H-M   'P 1'
#
loop_
_entity.id
_entity.type
_entity.pdbx_description
1 polymer ?
#
loop_
_entity_poly.entity_id
_entity_poly.type
_entity_poly.pdbx_seq_one_letter_code
_entity_poly.pdbx_strand_id
1 'polypeptide(L)'
;MRFLSTVLTAALATQGVVASSWFSKAAYNKWHETELERWLSDHDVPYPTPADRKDLEKLIQDNWENYAVKPYNSWDADSLQSYLKAKGVETQKGAEATKDSLINQVQSSWYETGDQAQTAWTNVKDWIFDTWTDSELKEFADKHGIPVPQPRKRDSLLQKVRSSYETVAQKANGAAAYPGNWLYETWSV
;
A
#
# COMPACT_ATOMS: atom_id res chain seq x y z
N MET A 1 21.12 13.49 -25.12
CA MET A 1 20.33 14.12 -24.04
C MET A 1 20.65 13.36 -22.76
N ARG A 2 21.23 14.00 -21.75
CA ARG A 2 21.57 13.36 -20.48
C ARG A 2 20.28 13.20 -19.66
N PHE A 3 19.79 11.98 -19.51
CA PHE A 3 18.74 11.68 -18.54
C PHE A 3 19.34 11.84 -17.15
N LEU A 4 18.92 12.89 -16.43
CA LEU A 4 19.22 13.05 -15.02
C LEU A 4 18.29 12.10 -14.26
N SER A 5 18.71 10.85 -14.09
CA SER A 5 18.09 9.93 -13.15
C SER A 5 18.49 10.35 -11.73
N THR A 6 17.72 11.23 -11.11
CA THR A 6 17.83 11.46 -9.66
C THR A 6 17.26 10.24 -8.95
N VAL A 7 18.10 9.22 -8.78
CA VAL A 7 17.86 8.14 -7.83
C VAL A 7 17.99 8.76 -6.44
N LEU A 8 16.88 9.03 -5.76
CA LEU A 8 16.90 9.30 -4.32
C LEU A 8 17.16 7.97 -3.61
N THR A 9 18.43 7.65 -3.38
CA THR A 9 18.79 6.64 -2.39
C THR A 9 18.46 7.21 -1.01
N ALA A 10 17.52 6.57 -0.31
CA ALA A 10 17.28 6.80 1.10
C ALA A 10 18.52 6.36 1.89
N ALA A 11 19.48 7.28 2.05
CA ALA A 11 20.51 7.17 3.06
C ALA A 11 19.83 7.40 4.42
N LEU A 12 19.95 6.42 5.32
CA LEU A 12 19.59 6.55 6.74
C LEU A 12 20.28 7.80 7.29
N ALA A 13 19.52 8.90 7.39
CA ALA A 13 20.03 10.13 7.95
C ALA A 13 20.04 9.98 9.47
N THR A 14 21.16 9.51 10.02
CA THR A 14 21.49 9.67 11.44
C THR A 14 21.81 11.13 11.81
N GLN A 15 21.67 12.09 10.89
CA GLN A 15 21.61 13.52 11.24
C GLN A 15 20.51 14.22 10.42
N GLY A 16 19.49 14.68 11.14
CA GLY A 16 18.26 15.20 10.58
C GLY A 16 18.44 16.56 9.94
N VAL A 17 18.34 16.64 8.61
CA VAL A 17 17.74 17.79 7.89
C VAL A 17 17.15 17.37 6.52
N VAL A 18 17.55 16.23 5.93
CA VAL A 18 17.08 15.84 4.58
C VAL A 18 15.88 14.89 4.53
N ALA A 19 15.58 14.15 5.60
CA ALA A 19 14.45 13.21 5.62
C ALA A 19 13.07 13.90 5.78
N SER A 20 13.01 15.08 6.41
CA SER A 20 11.74 15.74 6.77
C SER A 20 10.86 16.13 5.57
N SER A 21 11.48 16.41 4.42
CA SER A 21 10.80 16.89 3.21
C SER A 21 9.80 15.88 2.64
N TRP A 22 10.20 14.61 2.48
CA TRP A 22 9.35 13.61 1.84
C TRP A 22 8.35 12.98 2.82
N PHE A 23 8.76 12.75 4.09
CA PHE A 23 7.85 12.25 5.13
C PHE A 23 6.72 13.23 5.46
N SER A 24 6.88 14.54 5.23
CA SER A 24 5.79 15.51 5.37
C SER A 24 4.60 15.23 4.44
N LYS A 25 4.82 14.48 3.35
CA LYS A 25 3.82 14.10 2.34
C LYS A 25 3.44 12.62 2.39
N ALA A 26 3.84 11.89 3.42
CA ALA A 26 3.56 10.47 3.53
C ALA A 26 2.05 10.17 3.60
N ALA A 27 1.64 8.98 3.15
CA ALA A 27 0.25 8.58 2.94
C ALA A 27 -0.43 8.45 4.27
N TYR A 28 0.30 7.85 5.21
CA TYR A 28 -0.12 7.67 6.59
C TYR A 28 -0.43 8.98 7.31
N ASN A 29 0.12 10.12 6.88
CA ASN A 29 -0.25 11.42 7.49
C ASN A 29 -1.74 11.75 7.29
N LYS A 30 -2.39 11.18 6.27
CA LYS A 30 -3.82 11.33 6.00
C LYS A 30 -4.68 10.22 6.61
N TRP A 31 -4.05 9.20 7.20
CA TRP A 31 -4.76 8.06 7.77
C TRP A 31 -5.38 8.45 9.12
N HIS A 32 -6.59 7.96 9.38
CA HIS A 32 -7.22 8.05 10.68
C HIS A 32 -6.51 7.15 11.70
N GLU A 33 -6.70 7.40 12.99
CA GLU A 33 -6.09 6.61 14.08
C GLU A 33 -6.30 5.10 13.89
N THR A 34 -7.54 4.69 13.65
CA THR A 34 -7.92 3.29 13.37
C THR A 34 -7.21 2.67 12.17
N GLU A 35 -6.83 3.47 11.16
CA GLU A 35 -6.09 2.99 9.98
C GLU A 35 -4.60 2.84 10.29
N LEU A 36 -4.05 3.74 11.11
CA LEU A 36 -2.67 3.63 11.59
C LEU A 36 -2.52 2.36 12.45
N GLU A 37 -3.42 2.17 13.41
CA GLU A 37 -3.48 0.97 14.26
C GLU A 37 -3.60 -0.29 13.42
N ARG A 38 -4.47 -0.27 12.41
CA ARG A 38 -4.66 -1.40 11.49
C ARG A 38 -3.40 -1.74 10.71
N TRP A 39 -2.74 -0.76 10.11
CA TRP A 39 -1.49 -0.99 9.38
C TRP A 39 -0.41 -1.59 10.27
N LEU A 40 -0.32 -1.11 11.52
CA LEU A 40 0.62 -1.66 12.50
C LEU A 40 0.27 -3.11 12.84
N SER A 41 -1.02 -3.41 13.06
CA SER A 41 -1.49 -4.78 13.29
C SER A 41 -1.26 -5.71 12.09
N ASP A 42 -1.56 -5.26 10.86
CA ASP A 42 -1.38 -6.03 9.62
C ASP A 42 0.10 -6.32 9.31
N HIS A 43 1.02 -5.64 10.00
CA HIS A 43 2.47 -5.82 9.91
C HIS A 43 3.11 -6.30 11.21
N ASP A 44 2.29 -6.79 12.15
CA ASP A 44 2.74 -7.32 13.44
C ASP A 44 3.63 -6.35 14.24
N VAL A 45 3.46 -5.04 14.04
CA VAL A 45 4.16 -3.99 14.80
C VAL A 45 3.35 -3.69 16.06
N PRO A 46 3.90 -3.93 17.27
CA PRO A 46 3.17 -3.68 18.51
C PRO A 46 3.00 -2.18 18.78
N TYR A 47 1.84 -1.80 19.30
CA TYR A 47 1.53 -0.44 19.74
C TYR A 47 0.66 -0.48 21.00
N PRO A 48 0.67 0.59 21.84
CA PRO A 48 -0.15 0.64 23.04
C PRO A 48 -1.65 0.82 22.72
N THR A 49 -2.53 0.45 23.64
CA THR A 49 -3.98 0.72 23.51
C THR A 49 -4.52 1.24 24.85
N PRO A 50 -5.07 2.47 24.92
CA PRO A 50 -5.16 3.46 23.84
C PRO A 50 -3.78 4.05 23.48
N ALA A 51 -3.59 4.45 22.23
CA ALA A 51 -2.39 5.16 21.74
C ALA A 51 -2.75 6.58 21.29
N ASP A 52 -1.80 7.49 21.42
CA ASP A 52 -1.90 8.79 20.76
C ASP A 52 -1.60 8.64 19.26
N ARG A 53 -2.42 9.24 18.39
CA ARG A 53 -2.21 9.23 16.93
C ARG A 53 -0.77 9.57 16.52
N LYS A 54 -0.13 10.52 17.20
CA LYS A 54 1.25 10.94 16.90
C LYS A 54 2.27 9.82 17.16
N ASP A 55 2.03 9.00 18.18
CA ASP A 55 2.90 7.86 18.48
C ASP A 55 2.70 6.75 17.45
N LEU A 56 1.46 6.52 17.00
CA LEU A 56 1.17 5.61 15.90
C LEU A 56 1.85 6.06 14.59
N GLU A 57 1.73 7.35 14.23
CA GLU A 57 2.42 7.91 13.06
C GLU A 57 3.92 7.70 13.12
N LYS A 58 4.52 7.88 14.30
CA LYS A 58 5.95 7.67 14.50
C LYS A 58 6.33 6.21 14.31
N LEU A 59 5.56 5.28 14.89
CA LEU A 59 5.80 3.84 14.70
C LEU A 59 5.71 3.45 13.23
N ILE A 60 4.74 3.97 12.50
CA ILE A 60 4.64 3.75 11.05
C ILE A 60 5.84 4.35 10.34
N GLN A 61 6.20 5.61 10.63
CA GLN A 61 7.35 6.27 10.02
C GLN A 61 8.64 5.46 10.18
N ASP A 62 8.89 4.94 11.39
CA ASP A 62 10.08 4.15 11.71
C ASP A 62 10.11 2.79 10.97
N ASN A 63 8.95 2.27 10.57
CA ASN A 63 8.78 0.98 9.89
C ASN A 63 8.48 1.11 8.38
N TRP A 64 8.11 2.30 7.90
CA TRP A 64 7.60 2.54 6.54
C TRP A 64 8.60 2.12 5.45
N GLU A 65 9.88 2.40 5.67
CA GLU A 65 10.93 2.02 4.72
C GLU A 65 10.95 0.51 4.48
N ASN A 66 10.79 -0.30 5.52
CA ASN A 66 10.90 -1.75 5.43
C ASN A 66 9.64 -2.40 4.86
N TYR A 67 8.45 -1.86 5.16
CA TYR A 67 7.19 -2.48 4.73
C TYR A 67 6.62 -1.87 3.44
N ALA A 68 6.79 -0.57 3.20
CA ALA A 68 6.24 0.10 2.02
C ALA A 68 7.26 0.32 0.90
N VAL A 69 8.52 0.64 1.24
CA VAL A 69 9.55 1.01 0.23
C VAL A 69 10.40 -0.18 -0.18
N LYS A 70 10.80 -1.01 0.79
CA LYS A 70 11.68 -2.18 0.60
C LYS A 70 11.06 -3.47 1.18
N PRO A 71 9.80 -3.79 0.82
CA PRO A 71 9.11 -4.99 1.35
C PRO A 71 9.89 -6.28 1.08
N TYR A 72 10.71 -6.31 0.02
CA TYR A 72 11.54 -7.45 -0.36
C TYR A 72 12.55 -7.88 0.72
N ASN A 73 12.92 -7.02 1.66
CA ASN A 73 13.78 -7.41 2.78
C ASN A 73 13.14 -8.50 3.66
N SER A 74 11.80 -8.53 3.71
CA SER A 74 11.04 -9.50 4.49
C SER A 74 10.71 -10.78 3.72
N TRP A 75 10.74 -10.74 2.39
CA TRP A 75 10.33 -11.86 1.53
C TRP A 75 11.16 -13.12 1.77
N ASP A 76 10.56 -14.28 1.54
CA ASP A 76 11.27 -15.56 1.51
C ASP A 76 12.07 -15.73 0.21
N ALA A 77 12.92 -16.77 0.17
CA ALA A 77 13.78 -17.03 -0.98
C ALA A 77 12.97 -17.29 -2.26
N ASP A 78 11.83 -17.98 -2.14
CA ASP A 78 10.97 -18.33 -3.27
C ASP A 78 10.32 -17.10 -3.90
N SER A 79 9.85 -16.15 -3.08
CA SER A 79 9.27 -14.88 -3.53
C SER A 79 10.32 -14.00 -4.21
N LEU A 80 11.52 -13.89 -3.63
CA LEU A 80 12.64 -13.16 -4.22
C LEU A 80 13.01 -13.74 -5.60
N GLN A 81 13.12 -15.06 -5.70
CA GLN A 81 13.40 -15.73 -6.98
C GLN A 81 12.27 -15.53 -7.99
N SER A 82 11.01 -15.60 -7.56
CA SER A 82 9.84 -15.41 -8.43
C SER A 82 9.82 -14.00 -9.00
N TYR A 83 10.11 -12.99 -8.19
CA TYR A 83 10.24 -11.60 -8.64
C TYR A 83 11.37 -11.45 -9.67
N LEU A 84 12.56 -11.98 -9.38
CA LEU A 84 13.71 -11.92 -10.29
C LEU A 84 13.41 -12.56 -11.64
N LYS A 85 12.78 -13.74 -11.65
CA LYS A 85 12.32 -14.41 -12.88
C LYS A 85 11.33 -13.56 -13.65
N ALA A 86 10.34 -12.96 -12.97
CA ALA A 86 9.36 -12.08 -13.61
C ALA A 86 10.00 -10.82 -14.23
N LYS A 87 11.13 -10.35 -13.69
CA LYS A 87 11.94 -9.27 -14.24
C LYS A 87 12.96 -9.73 -15.30
N GLY A 88 12.97 -11.01 -15.65
CA GLY A 88 13.88 -11.58 -16.65
C GLY A 88 15.32 -11.75 -16.16
N VAL A 89 15.55 -11.73 -14.85
CA VAL A 89 16.86 -11.97 -14.25
C VAL A 89 17.03 -13.47 -14.02
N GLU A 90 17.99 -14.09 -14.69
CA GLU A 90 18.34 -15.49 -14.44
C GLU A 90 19.07 -15.60 -13.09
N THR A 91 18.40 -16.23 -12.12
CA THR A 91 18.99 -16.51 -10.80
C THR A 91 19.93 -17.72 -10.90
N GLN A 92 21.14 -17.62 -10.33
CA GLN A 92 22.06 -18.76 -10.25
C GLN A 92 21.44 -19.91 -9.42
N LYS A 93 21.50 -21.14 -9.95
CA LYS A 93 21.00 -22.35 -9.27
C LYS A 93 22.10 -22.98 -8.43
N GLY A 94 21.89 -23.15 -7.12
CA GLY A 94 22.79 -23.89 -6.23
C GLY A 94 22.95 -23.28 -4.85
N ALA A 95 23.93 -23.79 -4.08
CA ALA A 95 24.25 -23.38 -2.72
C ALA A 95 24.75 -21.90 -2.57
N GLU A 96 24.88 -21.16 -3.67
CA GLU A 96 25.30 -19.76 -3.72
C GLU A 96 24.14 -18.75 -3.65
N ALA A 97 22.89 -19.19 -3.80
CA ALA A 97 21.71 -18.34 -3.65
C ALA A 97 21.33 -18.21 -2.17
N THR A 98 22.15 -17.50 -1.39
CA THR A 98 21.76 -17.08 -0.04
C THR A 98 20.64 -16.04 -0.12
N LYS A 99 19.81 -15.95 0.92
CA LYS A 99 18.74 -14.94 1.01
C LYS A 99 19.29 -13.52 0.77
N ASP A 100 20.44 -13.20 1.34
CA ASP A 100 21.09 -11.90 1.17
C ASP A 100 21.53 -11.63 -0.28
N SER A 101 22.04 -12.65 -0.98
CA SER A 101 22.40 -12.55 -2.40
C SER A 101 21.16 -12.26 -3.27
N LEU A 102 20.05 -12.94 -2.98
CA LEU A 102 18.77 -12.71 -3.66
C LEU A 102 18.23 -11.31 -3.37
N ILE A 103 18.30 -10.84 -2.11
CA ILE A 103 17.91 -9.47 -1.74
C ILE A 103 18.72 -8.44 -2.53
N ASN A 104 20.04 -8.61 -2.62
CA ASN A 104 20.90 -7.68 -3.37
C ASN A 104 20.54 -7.64 -4.87
N GLN A 105 20.21 -8.78 -5.47
CA GLN A 105 19.75 -8.86 -6.86
C GLN A 105 18.39 -8.18 -7.04
N VAL A 106 17.45 -8.41 -6.12
CA VAL A 106 16.13 -7.76 -6.13
C VAL A 106 16.30 -6.26 -6.00
N GLN A 107 17.08 -5.80 -5.02
CA GLN A 107 17.38 -4.39 -4.81
C GLN A 107 17.96 -3.73 -6.07
N SER A 108 18.86 -4.41 -6.78
CA SER A 108 19.45 -3.91 -8.04
C SER A 108 18.43 -3.79 -9.18
N SER A 109 17.35 -4.57 -9.11
CA SER A 109 16.25 -4.60 -10.09
C SER A 109 14.98 -3.91 -9.59
N TRP A 110 15.04 -3.29 -8.41
CA TRP A 110 13.91 -2.63 -7.76
C TRP A 110 13.91 -1.15 -8.13
N TYR A 111 13.00 -0.77 -9.02
CA TYR A 111 12.87 0.61 -9.49
C TYR A 111 11.77 1.40 -8.74
N GLU A 112 11.04 0.76 -7.82
CA GLU A 112 10.00 1.45 -7.06
C GLU A 112 10.65 2.38 -6.03
N THR A 113 10.34 3.67 -6.15
CA THR A 113 10.80 4.71 -5.23
C THR A 113 9.81 4.90 -4.07
N GLY A 114 10.24 5.58 -3.00
CA GLY A 114 9.36 5.97 -1.91
C GLY A 114 8.14 6.79 -2.39
N ASP A 115 8.31 7.63 -3.41
CA ASP A 115 7.22 8.41 -4.03
C ASP A 115 6.23 7.52 -4.79
N GLN A 116 6.70 6.44 -5.44
CA GLN A 116 5.82 5.47 -6.10
C GLN A 116 5.05 4.64 -5.08
N ALA A 117 5.71 4.16 -4.02
CA ALA A 117 5.04 3.46 -2.92
C ALA A 117 3.95 4.36 -2.31
N GLN A 118 4.29 5.61 -2.03
CA GLN A 118 3.37 6.63 -1.54
C GLN A 118 2.15 6.86 -2.44
N THR A 119 2.38 6.96 -3.74
CA THR A 119 1.33 7.15 -4.75
C THR A 119 0.45 5.90 -4.87
N ALA A 120 1.05 4.70 -4.81
CA ALA A 120 0.33 3.44 -4.85
C ALA A 120 -0.64 3.31 -3.66
N TRP A 121 -0.19 3.67 -2.44
CA TRP A 121 -1.06 3.70 -1.27
C TRP A 121 -2.22 4.69 -1.40
N THR A 122 -2.02 5.82 -2.09
CA THR A 122 -3.09 6.80 -2.36
C THR A 122 -4.14 6.28 -3.36
N ASN A 123 -3.73 5.42 -4.29
CA ASN A 123 -4.59 4.89 -5.37
C ASN A 123 -5.16 3.50 -5.09
N VAL A 124 -4.87 2.91 -3.92
CA VAL A 124 -5.27 1.53 -3.61
C VAL A 124 -6.79 1.32 -3.75
N LYS A 125 -7.59 2.35 -3.42
CA LYS A 125 -9.05 2.35 -3.62
C LYS A 125 -9.45 2.11 -5.08
N ASP A 126 -8.73 2.72 -6.02
CA ASP A 126 -9.09 2.69 -7.42
C ASP A 126 -8.72 1.32 -7.99
N TRP A 127 -7.57 0.78 -7.59
CA TRP A 127 -7.16 -0.58 -7.93
C TRP A 127 -8.13 -1.64 -7.39
N ILE A 128 -8.55 -1.54 -6.12
CA ILE A 128 -9.49 -2.51 -5.51
C ILE A 128 -10.77 -2.61 -6.35
N PHE A 129 -11.41 -1.48 -6.65
CA PHE A 129 -12.66 -1.51 -7.42
C PHE A 129 -12.47 -1.94 -8.87
N ASP A 130 -11.31 -1.70 -9.49
CA ASP A 130 -11.04 -2.18 -10.85
C ASP A 130 -10.98 -3.71 -10.92
N THR A 131 -10.54 -4.37 -9.84
CA THR A 131 -10.46 -5.84 -9.77
C THR A 131 -11.80 -6.52 -9.53
N TRP A 132 -12.82 -5.78 -9.07
CA TRP A 132 -14.14 -6.33 -8.78
C TRP A 132 -15.00 -6.53 -10.03
N THR A 133 -15.75 -7.61 -10.06
CA THR A 133 -16.80 -7.90 -11.03
C THR A 133 -17.98 -6.91 -10.90
N ASP A 134 -18.80 -6.83 -11.94
CA ASP A 134 -20.01 -5.98 -11.93
C ASP A 134 -20.99 -6.38 -10.80
N SER A 135 -21.02 -7.66 -10.43
CA SER A 135 -21.85 -8.18 -9.34
C SER A 135 -21.34 -7.72 -7.97
N GLU A 136 -20.05 -7.82 -7.70
CA GLU A 136 -19.45 -7.36 -6.43
C GLU A 136 -19.61 -5.84 -6.25
N LEU A 137 -19.36 -5.07 -7.31
CA LEU A 137 -19.59 -3.63 -7.30
C LEU A 137 -21.06 -3.28 -7.03
N LYS A 138 -21.98 -4.11 -7.54
CA LYS A 138 -23.41 -3.96 -7.29
C LYS A 138 -23.76 -4.26 -5.84
N GLU A 139 -23.28 -5.37 -5.30
CA GLU A 139 -23.56 -5.78 -3.92
C GLU A 139 -23.07 -4.73 -2.92
N PHE A 140 -21.88 -4.18 -3.17
CA PHE A 140 -21.36 -3.05 -2.40
C PHE A 140 -22.25 -1.81 -2.52
N ALA A 141 -22.66 -1.44 -3.74
CA ALA A 141 -23.55 -0.31 -3.94
C ALA A 141 -24.89 -0.50 -3.22
N ASP A 142 -25.48 -1.68 -3.31
CA ASP A 142 -26.76 -2.01 -2.68
C ASP A 142 -26.64 -1.99 -1.14
N LYS A 143 -25.61 -2.62 -0.56
CA LYS A 143 -25.38 -2.64 0.89
C LYS A 143 -25.21 -1.25 1.48
N HIS A 144 -24.49 -0.38 0.78
CA HIS A 144 -24.18 0.96 1.26
C HIS A 144 -25.15 2.05 0.78
N GLY A 145 -26.23 1.66 0.09
CA GLY A 145 -27.27 2.57 -0.37
C GLY A 145 -26.79 3.58 -1.42
N ILE A 146 -25.84 3.18 -2.27
CA ILE A 146 -25.29 4.01 -3.35
C ILE A 146 -26.24 3.92 -4.56
N PRO A 147 -26.87 5.02 -5.00
CA PRO A 147 -27.76 4.99 -6.15
C PRO A 147 -26.98 4.87 -7.46
N VAL A 148 -27.25 3.80 -8.22
CA VAL A 148 -26.61 3.52 -9.52
C VAL A 148 -27.64 3.68 -10.66
N PRO A 149 -27.35 4.49 -11.69
CA PRO A 149 -28.27 4.73 -12.81
C PRO A 149 -28.54 3.46 -13.65
N GLN A 150 -29.77 3.38 -14.20
CA GLN A 150 -30.19 2.33 -15.14
C GLN A 150 -30.38 2.94 -16.56
N PRO A 151 -30.02 2.23 -17.65
CA PRO A 151 -29.35 0.94 -17.69
C PRO A 151 -27.88 1.04 -17.25
N ARG A 152 -27.45 0.04 -16.48
CA ARG A 152 -26.11 0.01 -15.86
C ARG A 152 -25.04 -0.27 -16.91
N LYS A 153 -24.03 0.62 -16.97
CA LYS A 153 -22.74 0.35 -17.62
C LYS A 153 -21.67 0.24 -16.53
N ARG A 154 -20.71 -0.67 -16.69
CA ARG A 154 -19.61 -0.91 -15.73
C ARG A 154 -18.93 0.39 -15.31
N ASP A 155 -18.57 1.25 -16.27
CA ASP A 155 -17.91 2.53 -15.98
C ASP A 155 -18.73 3.44 -15.06
N SER A 156 -20.05 3.50 -15.27
CA SER A 156 -20.95 4.30 -14.42
C SER A 156 -21.08 3.71 -13.01
N LEU A 157 -21.04 2.38 -12.88
CA LEU A 157 -21.04 1.69 -11.59
C LEU A 157 -19.72 1.93 -10.83
N LEU A 158 -18.58 1.73 -11.50
CA LEU A 158 -17.25 2.01 -10.96
C LEU A 158 -17.12 3.46 -10.50
N GLN A 159 -17.55 4.42 -11.35
CA GLN A 159 -17.51 5.83 -11.00
C GLN A 159 -18.32 6.12 -9.74
N LYS A 160 -19.53 5.57 -9.63
CA LYS A 160 -20.39 5.78 -8.46
C LYS A 160 -19.78 5.20 -7.21
N VAL A 161 -19.35 3.93 -7.25
CA VAL A 161 -18.71 3.26 -6.12
C VAL A 161 -17.46 4.02 -5.64
N ARG A 162 -16.56 4.38 -6.57
CA ARG A 162 -15.35 5.19 -6.26
C ARG A 162 -15.68 6.54 -5.64
N SER A 163 -16.69 7.23 -6.17
CA SER A 163 -17.10 8.55 -5.67
C SER A 163 -17.76 8.50 -4.29
N SER A 164 -18.37 7.36 -3.95
CA SER A 164 -19.07 7.16 -2.67
C SER A 164 -18.18 6.54 -1.59
N TYR A 165 -17.01 6.01 -1.95
CA TYR A 165 -16.08 5.31 -1.04
C TYR A 165 -15.76 6.10 0.23
N GLU A 166 -15.44 7.39 0.12
CA GLU A 166 -15.18 8.26 1.29
C GLU A 166 -16.40 8.34 2.23
N THR A 167 -17.59 8.55 1.68
CA THR A 167 -18.83 8.61 2.45
C THR A 167 -19.14 7.27 3.13
N VAL A 168 -18.86 6.15 2.45
CA VAL A 168 -19.06 4.82 3.02
C VAL A 168 -18.07 4.57 4.16
N ALA A 169 -16.80 4.92 3.97
CA ALA A 169 -15.76 4.82 4.99
C ALA A 169 -16.18 5.56 6.27
N GLN A 170 -16.57 6.83 6.12
CA GLN A 170 -17.00 7.68 7.24
C GLN A 170 -18.21 7.09 7.98
N LYS A 171 -19.20 6.56 7.26
CA LYS A 171 -20.37 5.89 7.88
C LYS A 171 -19.99 4.63 8.65
N ALA A 172 -18.92 3.95 8.24
CA ALA A 172 -18.39 2.77 8.93
C ALA A 172 -17.47 3.11 10.10
N ASN A 173 -17.39 4.39 10.51
CA ASN A 173 -16.36 4.90 11.45
C ASN A 173 -14.93 4.56 11.01
N GLY A 174 -14.72 4.34 9.71
CA GLY A 174 -13.42 4.18 9.10
C GLY A 174 -13.00 5.46 8.37
N ALA A 175 -11.79 5.45 7.85
CA ALA A 175 -11.35 6.42 6.85
C ALA A 175 -11.10 5.70 5.52
N ALA A 176 -10.98 6.50 4.47
CA ALA A 176 -10.86 6.00 3.10
C ALA A 176 -9.40 5.71 2.73
N ALA A 177 -8.45 6.28 3.45
CA ALA A 177 -7.07 6.32 3.01
C ALA A 177 -6.34 4.97 3.16
N TYR A 178 -6.90 4.06 3.96
CA TYR A 178 -6.50 2.67 4.09
C TYR A 178 -7.75 1.75 4.16
N PRO A 179 -7.89 0.76 3.26
CA PRO A 179 -9.04 -0.15 3.24
C PRO A 179 -9.30 -0.83 4.59
N GLY A 180 -10.45 -0.55 5.19
CA GLY A 180 -10.89 -1.22 6.42
C GLY A 180 -11.72 -2.48 6.14
N ASN A 181 -11.99 -3.26 7.20
CA ASN A 181 -12.86 -4.45 7.12
C ASN A 181 -14.19 -4.17 6.41
N TRP A 182 -14.77 -2.99 6.67
CA TRP A 182 -16.03 -2.53 6.09
C TRP A 182 -16.09 -2.61 4.56
N LEU A 183 -14.94 -2.50 3.88
CA LEU A 183 -14.86 -2.62 2.42
C LEU A 183 -15.11 -4.05 1.96
N TYR A 184 -14.61 -5.04 2.70
CA TYR A 184 -14.62 -6.45 2.32
C TYR A 184 -15.80 -7.23 2.91
N GLU A 185 -16.65 -6.61 3.73
CA GLU A 185 -17.82 -7.30 4.30
C GLU A 185 -18.87 -7.74 3.25
N THR A 186 -18.73 -7.29 2.00
CA THR A 186 -19.55 -7.75 0.86
C THR A 186 -18.84 -8.77 -0.01
N TRP A 187 -17.55 -8.98 0.24
CA TRP A 187 -16.75 -9.94 -0.51
C TRP A 187 -17.04 -11.35 0.00
N SER A 188 -17.79 -12.12 -0.78
CA SER A 188 -17.86 -13.57 -0.63
C SER A 188 -16.66 -14.20 -1.30
N VAL A 189 -15.76 -14.81 -0.51
CA VAL A 189 -14.72 -15.73 -1.00
C VAL A 189 -15.29 -17.08 -1.42
#